data_AF-A0A6P0MN83-F1
#
_entry.id   AF-A0A6P0MN83-F1
#
_cell.length_a   1.000
_cell.length_b   1.000
_cell.length_c   1.000
_cell.angle_alpha   90.00
_cell.angle_beta   90.00
_cell.angle_gamma   90.00
#
_symmetry.space_group_name_H-M   'P 1'
#
loop_
_entity.id
_entity.type
_entity.pdbx_description
1 polymer ?
#
loop_
_entity_poly.entity_id
_entity_poly.type
_entity_poly.pdbx_seq_one_letter_code
_entity_poly.pdbx_strand_id
1 'polypeptide(L)'
;MVQQLQPTAVPPDWLYPESDGLPLSDNTIQFRLITTLQGGIDSLFADDPNIFVAGDLLWYPVEAVEGVAKSQAPDVMVVFGRPKGDRRSYKQFTENNIPPQVVFEILSKSNTTKEMDEKFNFYERYGVEEYYLYDPAKNVLKGWLKQDKQLIPIGKMEGWSSPRLGCRFETAKGSLELYRPDGQRMETYVETSKRAQQETQRAEQEAQRAEQEAQRAQQEAQRAQQEAQRAEQEAQRAEQEAQARRDAIPRLLALGLSVEQVAQALNLSLEEVNQSH
;
A
#
# COMPACT_ATOMS: atom_id res chain seq x y z
N MET A 1 53.64 -30.69 -11.28
CA MET A 1 52.65 -31.04 -10.24
C MET A 1 51.68 -29.88 -10.12
N VAL A 2 50.43 -30.08 -10.55
CA VAL A 2 49.38 -29.07 -10.40
C VAL A 2 48.82 -29.27 -9.00
N GLN A 3 49.07 -28.32 -8.11
CA GLN A 3 48.53 -28.35 -6.75
C GLN A 3 47.02 -28.11 -6.85
N GLN A 4 46.25 -29.18 -6.69
CA GLN A 4 44.79 -29.09 -6.58
C GLN A 4 44.46 -28.27 -5.33
N LEU A 5 43.93 -27.06 -5.53
CA LEU A 5 43.30 -26.28 -4.48
C LEU A 5 42.09 -27.07 -3.99
N GLN A 6 42.15 -27.54 -2.74
CA GLN A 6 41.02 -28.18 -2.06
C GLN A 6 39.87 -27.16 -1.92
N PRO A 7 38.61 -27.60 -2.01
CA PRO A 7 37.47 -26.73 -1.75
C PRO A 7 37.54 -26.24 -0.30
N THR A 8 37.48 -24.92 -0.11
CA THR A 8 37.39 -24.26 1.20
C THR A 8 36.27 -24.88 2.03
N ALA A 9 36.62 -25.45 3.18
CA ALA A 9 35.67 -26.02 4.13
C ALA A 9 34.64 -24.96 4.53
N VAL A 10 33.36 -25.34 4.57
CA VAL A 10 32.32 -24.47 5.14
C VAL A 10 32.68 -24.16 6.59
N PRO A 11 32.77 -22.88 7.00
CA PRO A 11 33.11 -22.54 8.37
C PRO A 11 32.13 -23.18 9.35
N PRO A 12 32.59 -23.79 10.45
CA PRO A 12 31.70 -24.37 11.45
C PRO A 12 30.69 -23.35 12.02
N ASP A 13 29.45 -23.78 12.23
CA ASP A 13 28.37 -22.91 12.75
C ASP A 13 28.71 -22.25 14.10
N TRP A 14 29.54 -22.88 14.93
CA TRP A 14 29.93 -22.33 16.23
C TRP A 14 30.80 -21.07 16.13
N LEU A 15 31.47 -20.80 14.99
CA LEU A 15 32.18 -19.54 14.78
C LEU A 15 31.22 -18.36 14.62
N TYR A 16 29.99 -18.62 14.13
CA TYR A 16 28.99 -17.61 13.81
C TYR A 16 27.66 -17.95 14.47
N PRO A 17 27.53 -17.75 15.80
CA PRO A 17 26.25 -17.88 16.48
C PRO A 17 25.13 -17.06 15.82
N GLU A 18 23.89 -17.43 16.11
CA GLU A 18 22.71 -16.77 15.53
C GLU A 18 21.91 -16.00 16.58
N SER A 19 22.37 -16.06 17.83
CA SER A 19 21.85 -15.32 18.95
C SER A 19 23.01 -14.98 19.88
N ASP A 20 22.92 -13.82 20.51
CA ASP A 20 23.76 -13.37 21.61
C ASP A 20 23.21 -13.78 22.99
N GLY A 21 22.07 -14.50 23.00
CA GLY A 21 21.36 -14.91 24.21
C GLY A 21 20.53 -13.81 24.88
N LEU A 22 20.43 -12.62 24.27
CA LEU A 22 19.63 -11.51 24.76
C LEU A 22 18.22 -11.52 24.12
N PRO A 23 17.22 -10.92 24.78
CA PRO A 23 15.93 -10.68 24.13
C PRO A 23 16.06 -9.59 23.06
N LEU A 24 15.20 -9.66 22.05
CA LEU A 24 15.04 -8.62 21.02
C LEU A 24 14.81 -7.20 21.58
N SER A 25 14.23 -7.10 22.78
CA SER A 25 13.98 -5.82 23.42
C SER A 25 13.77 -5.98 24.92
N ASP A 26 14.08 -4.93 25.67
CA ASP A 26 13.91 -4.91 27.13
C ASP A 26 12.51 -4.51 27.58
N ASN A 27 11.73 -3.84 26.73
CA ASN A 27 10.41 -3.35 27.07
C ASN A 27 9.53 -3.09 25.83
N THR A 28 8.24 -2.87 26.08
CA THR A 28 7.22 -2.71 25.03
C THR A 28 7.35 -1.41 24.22
N ILE A 29 7.99 -0.36 24.77
CA ILE A 29 8.24 0.89 24.03
C ILE A 29 9.33 0.63 23.00
N GLN A 30 10.45 0.02 23.41
CA GLN A 30 11.55 -0.34 22.53
C GLN A 30 11.06 -1.30 21.43
N PHE A 31 10.39 -2.39 21.79
CA PHE A 31 9.84 -3.35 20.82
C PHE A 31 8.93 -2.68 19.77
N ARG A 32 8.04 -1.79 20.21
CA ARG A 32 7.13 -1.07 19.29
C ARG A 32 7.90 -0.17 18.34
N LEU A 33 8.94 0.52 18.81
CA LEU A 33 9.77 1.38 17.95
C LEU A 33 10.57 0.55 16.94
N ILE A 34 11.22 -0.53 17.38
CA ILE A 34 11.98 -1.44 16.50
C ILE A 34 11.10 -2.00 15.39
N THR A 35 9.94 -2.55 15.74
CA THR A 35 9.01 -3.14 14.75
C THR A 35 8.40 -2.09 13.82
N THR A 36 8.13 -0.88 14.31
CA THR A 36 7.63 0.23 13.47
C THR A 36 8.70 0.69 12.49
N LEU A 37 9.95 0.83 12.93
CA LEU A 37 11.07 1.23 12.09
C LEU A 37 11.41 0.16 11.06
N GLN A 38 11.62 -1.09 11.49
CA GLN A 38 11.95 -2.20 10.60
C GLN A 38 10.86 -2.39 9.53
N GLY A 39 9.59 -2.53 9.96
CA GLY A 39 8.48 -2.75 9.03
C GLY A 39 8.18 -1.52 8.16
N GLY A 40 8.28 -0.32 8.72
CA GLY A 40 8.07 0.93 7.98
C GLY A 40 9.14 1.17 6.90
N ILE A 41 10.40 0.88 7.21
CA ILE A 41 11.51 1.02 6.25
C ILE A 41 11.49 -0.11 5.21
N ASP A 42 11.18 -1.35 5.59
CA ASP A 42 11.04 -2.44 4.61
C ASP A 42 9.85 -2.18 3.66
N SER A 43 8.73 -1.67 4.17
CA SER A 43 7.59 -1.24 3.36
C SER A 43 7.92 -0.06 2.44
N LEU A 44 8.80 0.86 2.85
CA LEU A 44 9.27 1.95 2.00
C LEU A 44 9.99 1.43 0.75
N PHE A 45 10.71 0.32 0.87
CA PHE A 45 11.46 -0.33 -0.21
C PHE A 45 10.85 -1.68 -0.61
N ALA A 46 9.53 -1.83 -0.51
CA ALA A 46 8.85 -3.09 -0.81
C ALA A 46 9.08 -3.53 -2.27
N ASP A 47 9.07 -2.57 -3.19
CA ASP A 47 9.20 -2.80 -4.63
C ASP A 47 10.66 -2.81 -5.13
N ASP A 48 11.64 -2.52 -4.27
CA ASP A 48 13.06 -2.65 -4.61
C ASP A 48 13.60 -3.99 -4.08
N PRO A 49 13.84 -4.98 -4.94
CA PRO A 49 14.31 -6.29 -4.51
C PRO A 49 15.76 -6.26 -4.01
N ASN A 50 16.52 -5.19 -4.25
CA ASN A 50 17.95 -5.06 -3.92
C ASN A 50 18.20 -4.24 -2.65
N ILE A 51 17.18 -4.05 -1.81
CA ILE A 51 17.32 -3.44 -0.49
C ILE A 51 16.85 -4.42 0.57
N PHE A 52 17.80 -4.87 1.39
CA PHE A 52 17.55 -5.74 2.52
C PHE A 52 17.40 -4.92 3.80
N VAL A 53 16.34 -5.18 4.56
CA VAL A 53 16.06 -4.55 5.85
C VAL A 53 15.86 -5.66 6.88
N ALA A 54 16.55 -5.55 8.00
CA ALA A 54 16.41 -6.51 9.10
C ALA A 54 16.39 -5.78 10.44
N GLY A 55 15.79 -6.41 11.45
CA GLY A 55 15.91 -5.99 12.84
C GLY A 55 16.55 -7.09 13.66
N ASP A 56 17.42 -6.71 14.59
CA ASP A 56 18.06 -7.60 15.58
C ASP A 56 18.73 -8.84 14.97
N LEU A 57 19.35 -8.65 13.80
CA LEU A 57 20.08 -9.70 13.11
C LEU A 57 21.57 -9.55 13.40
N LEU A 58 22.24 -10.62 13.85
CA LEU A 58 23.69 -10.58 14.07
C LEU A 58 24.44 -10.31 12.77
N TRP A 59 25.24 -9.24 12.75
CA TRP A 59 26.12 -8.86 11.65
C TRP A 59 27.58 -9.22 11.96
N TYR A 60 28.18 -9.99 11.07
CA TYR A 60 29.59 -10.39 11.07
C TYR A 60 30.34 -9.69 9.92
N PRO A 61 31.15 -8.65 10.21
CA PRO A 61 31.81 -7.85 9.18
C PRO A 61 33.05 -8.53 8.58
N VAL A 62 33.69 -9.44 9.32
CA VAL A 62 34.95 -10.09 8.94
C VAL A 62 34.81 -11.61 9.12
N GLU A 63 35.37 -12.36 8.18
CA GLU A 63 35.47 -13.82 8.27
C GLU A 63 36.43 -14.21 9.42
N ALA A 64 35.91 -14.95 10.39
CA ALA A 64 36.69 -15.56 11.46
C ALA A 64 37.23 -16.92 11.02
N VAL A 65 38.49 -17.18 11.39
CA VAL A 65 39.19 -18.46 11.19
C VAL A 65 39.38 -19.25 12.49
N GLU A 66 39.27 -18.57 13.64
CA GLU A 66 39.33 -19.15 14.97
C GLU A 66 38.55 -18.29 15.97
N GLY A 67 38.08 -18.91 17.06
CA GLY A 67 37.26 -18.25 18.08
C GLY A 67 35.85 -17.88 17.60
N VAL A 68 35.02 -17.42 18.54
CA VAL A 68 33.69 -16.88 18.20
C VAL A 68 33.89 -15.54 17.49
N ALA A 69 33.30 -15.39 16.29
CA ALA A 69 33.43 -14.19 15.50
C ALA A 69 32.82 -12.98 16.21
N LYS A 70 33.47 -11.82 16.10
CA LYS A 70 32.94 -10.57 16.64
C LYS A 70 31.74 -10.12 15.79
N SER A 71 30.63 -9.84 16.43
CA SER A 71 29.40 -9.36 15.80
C SER A 71 28.77 -8.19 16.53
N GLN A 72 27.81 -7.57 15.87
CA GLN A 72 26.84 -6.67 16.48
C GLN A 72 25.46 -6.97 15.89
N ALA A 73 24.40 -6.94 16.70
CA ALA A 73 23.02 -6.83 16.24
C ALA A 73 22.56 -5.38 16.40
N PRO A 74 22.38 -4.62 15.31
CA PRO A 74 21.62 -3.37 15.32
C PRO A 74 20.13 -3.67 15.49
N ASP A 75 19.43 -2.80 16.20
CA ASP A 75 17.97 -2.90 16.34
C ASP A 75 17.27 -2.87 14.97
N VAL A 76 17.76 -2.03 14.06
CA VAL A 76 17.39 -2.06 12.63
C VAL A 76 18.63 -1.81 11.78
N MET A 77 18.78 -2.56 10.71
CA MET A 77 19.81 -2.36 9.69
C MET A 77 19.17 -2.28 8.29
N VAL A 78 19.73 -1.44 7.43
CA VAL A 78 19.36 -1.31 6.01
C VAL A 78 20.59 -1.51 5.16
N VAL A 79 20.48 -2.43 4.19
CA VAL A 79 21.56 -2.81 3.30
C VAL A 79 21.14 -2.62 1.85
N PHE A 80 21.67 -1.57 1.23
CA PHE A 80 21.50 -1.27 -0.19
C PHE A 80 22.42 -2.16 -1.05
N GLY A 81 21.89 -2.63 -2.17
CA GLY A 81 22.61 -3.50 -3.10
C GLY A 81 22.60 -4.99 -2.71
N ARG A 82 21.77 -5.38 -1.74
CA ARG A 82 21.60 -6.78 -1.30
C ARG A 82 20.16 -7.23 -1.46
N PRO A 83 19.94 -8.46 -1.98
CA PRO A 83 18.59 -8.93 -2.20
C PRO A 83 17.85 -9.15 -0.88
N LYS A 84 16.53 -8.95 -0.92
CA LYS A 84 15.59 -9.44 0.10
C LYS A 84 15.75 -10.96 0.28
N GLY A 85 15.37 -11.47 1.44
CA GLY A 85 15.41 -12.89 1.76
C GLY A 85 15.90 -13.18 3.17
N ASP A 86 15.53 -14.35 3.69
CA ASP A 86 15.80 -14.74 5.07
C ASP A 86 17.27 -15.08 5.30
N ARG A 87 17.76 -14.68 6.47
CA ARG A 87 19.13 -14.90 6.92
C ARG A 87 19.12 -15.30 8.38
N ARG A 88 19.95 -16.28 8.73
CA ARG A 88 20.22 -16.62 10.13
C ARG A 88 21.16 -15.61 10.80
N SER A 89 22.05 -15.03 10.01
CA SER A 89 22.92 -13.90 10.37
C SER A 89 23.39 -13.19 9.10
N TYR A 90 23.77 -11.91 9.21
CA TYR A 90 24.33 -11.13 8.10
C TYR A 90 25.85 -11.26 8.08
N LYS A 91 26.37 -12.21 7.28
CA LYS A 91 27.81 -12.44 7.11
C LYS A 91 28.31 -11.60 5.94
N GLN A 92 28.86 -10.42 6.22
CA GLN A 92 29.25 -9.43 5.21
C GLN A 92 30.17 -10.01 4.13
N PHE A 93 31.11 -10.88 4.50
CA PHE A 93 32.06 -11.51 3.59
C PHE A 93 31.41 -12.46 2.58
N THR A 94 30.19 -12.98 2.85
CA THR A 94 29.37 -13.72 1.88
C THR A 94 28.35 -12.84 1.16
N GLU A 95 28.28 -11.55 1.50
CA GLU A 95 27.31 -10.57 1.01
C GLU A 95 28.00 -9.50 0.15
N ASN A 96 28.91 -9.92 -0.73
CA ASN A 96 29.74 -9.05 -1.57
C ASN A 96 30.55 -8.00 -0.79
N ASN A 97 30.84 -8.26 0.48
CA ASN A 97 31.49 -7.32 1.41
C ASN A 97 30.75 -5.98 1.60
N ILE A 98 29.44 -5.96 1.37
CA ILE A 98 28.61 -4.76 1.57
C ILE A 98 28.20 -4.67 3.05
N PRO A 99 28.58 -3.62 3.80
CA PRO A 99 28.10 -3.41 5.15
C PRO A 99 26.68 -2.83 5.15
N PRO A 100 25.91 -2.96 6.24
CA PRO A 100 24.77 -2.09 6.47
C PRO A 100 25.15 -0.62 6.35
N GLN A 101 24.42 0.13 5.53
CA GLN A 101 24.68 1.57 5.34
C GLN A 101 23.90 2.41 6.34
N VAL A 102 22.70 1.98 6.76
CA VAL A 102 21.91 2.69 7.77
C VAL A 102 21.64 1.76 8.94
N VAL A 103 21.93 2.21 10.16
CA VAL A 103 21.65 1.46 11.38
C VAL A 103 20.93 2.32 12.42
N PHE A 104 20.02 1.69 13.15
CA PHE A 104 19.28 2.28 14.26
C PHE A 104 19.56 1.53 15.55
N GLU A 105 19.59 2.28 16.65
CA GLU A 105 19.66 1.79 18.01
C GLU A 105 18.62 2.54 18.86
N ILE A 106 17.84 1.82 19.64
CA ILE A 106 16.78 2.33 20.51
C ILE A 106 17.16 1.97 21.94
N LEU A 107 17.52 2.98 22.74
CA LEU A 107 17.97 2.74 24.10
C LEU A 107 16.87 2.19 25.00
N SER A 108 17.29 1.32 25.90
CA SER A 108 16.57 0.84 27.06
C SER A 108 17.22 1.34 28.36
N LYS A 109 16.62 0.99 29.50
CA LYS A 109 17.21 1.30 30.82
C LYS A 109 18.45 0.48 31.15
N SER A 110 18.66 -0.67 30.50
CA SER A 110 19.78 -1.56 30.81
C SER A 110 21.06 -1.16 30.07
N ASN A 111 20.94 -0.42 28.96
CA ASN A 111 22.09 -0.02 28.16
C ASN A 111 23.05 0.88 28.94
N THR A 112 24.33 0.53 28.88
CA THR A 112 25.41 1.28 29.50
C THR A 112 26.11 2.18 28.49
N THR A 113 26.71 3.27 28.95
CA THR A 113 27.53 4.15 28.09
C THR A 113 28.64 3.38 27.38
N LYS A 114 29.30 2.44 28.10
CA LYS A 114 30.40 1.64 27.56
C LYS A 114 29.94 0.78 26.38
N GLU A 115 28.82 0.08 26.50
CA GLU A 115 28.27 -0.73 25.40
C GLU A 115 27.94 0.14 24.19
N MET A 116 27.37 1.32 24.41
CA MET A 116 27.02 2.23 23.32
C MET A 116 28.25 2.83 22.63
N ASP A 117 29.33 3.10 23.37
CA ASP A 117 30.61 3.53 22.80
C ASP A 117 31.26 2.39 21.99
N GLU A 118 31.17 1.14 22.47
CA GLU A 118 31.65 -0.03 21.73
C GLU A 118 30.88 -0.25 20.43
N LYS A 119 29.54 -0.11 20.45
CA LYS A 119 28.68 -0.14 19.27
C LYS A 119 29.04 0.97 18.28
N PHE A 120 29.18 2.21 18.75
CA PHE A 120 29.59 3.34 17.90
C PHE A 120 30.91 3.05 17.17
N ASN A 121 31.92 2.62 17.92
CA ASN A 121 33.23 2.29 17.35
C ASN A 121 33.17 1.11 16.37
N PHE A 122 32.28 0.15 16.60
CA PHE A 122 32.03 -0.95 15.68
C PHE A 122 31.44 -0.43 14.36
N TYR A 123 30.39 0.39 14.43
CA TYR A 123 29.72 0.95 13.25
C TYR A 123 30.63 1.84 12.42
N GLU A 124 31.40 2.73 13.05
CA GLU A 124 32.38 3.56 12.36
C GLU A 124 33.44 2.70 11.65
N ARG A 125 34.01 1.72 12.36
CA ARG A 125 35.06 0.85 11.85
C ARG A 125 34.63 0.05 10.63
N TYR A 126 33.40 -0.47 10.63
CA TYR A 126 32.90 -1.37 9.58
C TYR A 126 32.06 -0.66 8.53
N GLY A 127 32.05 0.68 8.55
CA GLY A 127 31.70 1.48 7.38
C GLY A 127 30.23 1.85 7.26
N VAL A 128 29.46 1.76 8.34
CA VAL A 128 28.10 2.33 8.45
C VAL A 128 28.13 3.78 7.98
N GLU A 129 27.15 4.17 7.18
CA GLU A 129 27.08 5.52 6.60
C GLU A 129 26.19 6.46 7.41
N GLU A 130 25.09 5.92 7.96
CA GLU A 130 24.14 6.65 8.79
C GLU A 130 23.87 5.85 10.05
N TYR A 131 24.14 6.44 11.21
CA TYR A 131 23.85 5.85 12.50
C TYR A 131 22.86 6.74 13.25
N TYR A 132 21.73 6.17 13.67
CA TYR A 132 20.71 6.85 14.45
C TYR A 132 20.53 6.18 15.81
N LEU A 133 20.61 6.97 16.88
CA LEU A 133 20.44 6.52 18.26
C LEU A 133 19.31 7.30 18.93
N TYR A 134 18.29 6.61 19.40
CA TYR A 134 17.15 7.23 20.06
C TYR A 134 17.01 6.78 21.52
N ASP A 135 16.85 7.73 22.45
CA ASP A 135 16.53 7.51 23.86
C ASP A 135 15.04 7.78 24.08
N PRO A 136 14.17 6.75 24.16
CA PRO A 136 12.74 6.94 24.36
C PRO A 136 12.39 7.54 25.72
N ALA A 137 13.21 7.30 26.75
CA ALA A 137 12.94 7.80 28.09
C ALA A 137 13.16 9.32 28.20
N LYS A 138 14.11 9.84 27.42
CA LYS A 138 14.42 11.28 27.35
C LYS A 138 13.83 11.97 26.12
N ASN A 139 13.25 11.22 25.18
CA ASN A 139 12.83 11.69 23.87
C ASN A 139 13.96 12.43 23.12
N VAL A 140 15.17 11.86 23.13
CA VAL A 140 16.36 12.44 22.49
C VAL A 140 16.81 11.57 21.33
N LEU A 141 16.83 12.15 20.13
CA LEU A 141 17.40 11.54 18.93
C LEU A 141 18.79 12.14 18.66
N LYS A 142 19.76 11.26 18.47
CA LYS A 142 21.10 11.60 17.97
C LYS A 142 21.33 10.88 16.64
N GLY A 143 22.14 11.49 15.78
CA GLY A 143 22.51 10.89 14.52
C GLY A 143 23.92 11.24 14.13
N TRP A 144 24.52 10.38 13.32
CA TRP A 144 25.83 10.58 12.73
C TRP A 144 25.79 10.23 11.25
N LEU A 145 26.51 11.02 10.46
CA LEU A 145 26.69 10.80 9.03
C LEU A 145 28.17 10.57 8.77
N LYS A 146 28.47 9.54 7.98
CA LYS A 146 29.84 9.22 7.60
C LYS A 146 30.43 10.31 6.72
N GLN A 147 31.62 10.75 7.08
CA GLN A 147 32.50 11.57 6.26
C GLN A 147 33.87 10.89 6.25
N ASP A 148 34.36 10.56 5.06
CA ASP A 148 35.53 9.70 4.84
C ASP A 148 35.41 8.35 5.59
N LYS A 149 36.07 8.25 6.75
CA LYS A 149 36.14 7.05 7.59
C LYS A 149 35.56 7.25 9.00
N GLN A 150 34.92 8.39 9.24
CA GLN A 150 34.44 8.77 10.57
C GLN A 150 32.94 9.06 10.56
N LEU A 151 32.26 8.72 11.64
CA LEU A 151 30.86 9.08 11.89
C LEU A 151 30.81 10.46 12.55
N ILE A 152 30.39 11.47 11.79
CA ILE A 152 30.34 12.86 12.25
C ILE A 152 28.94 13.18 12.82
N PRO A 153 28.83 13.76 14.02
CA PRO A 153 27.53 14.09 14.62
C PRO A 153 26.71 15.05 13.76
N ILE A 154 25.43 14.75 13.60
CA ILE A 154 24.46 15.63 12.96
C ILE A 154 24.00 16.68 13.99
N GLY A 155 24.24 17.97 13.69
CA GLY A 155 24.01 19.05 14.65
C GLY A 155 22.55 19.26 15.04
N LYS A 156 21.60 19.04 14.12
CA LYS A 156 20.15 19.17 14.39
C LYS A 156 19.40 17.99 13.78
N MET A 157 18.82 17.15 14.64
CA MET A 157 18.02 15.98 14.23
C MET A 157 16.55 16.32 13.94
N GLU A 158 15.97 17.34 14.58
CA GLU A 158 14.59 17.73 14.32
C GLU A 158 14.43 18.26 12.89
N GLY A 159 13.61 17.58 12.09
CA GLY A 159 13.42 17.85 10.67
C GLY A 159 14.57 17.35 9.79
N TRP A 160 15.56 16.64 10.33
CA TRP A 160 16.62 16.01 9.54
C TRP A 160 16.02 15.00 8.57
N SER A 161 16.55 14.91 7.35
CA SER A 161 16.17 13.90 6.37
C SER A 161 17.35 12.99 6.07
N SER A 162 17.17 11.68 6.23
CA SER A 162 18.20 10.68 5.91
C SER A 162 18.55 10.74 4.41
N PRO A 163 19.83 10.89 4.04
CA PRO A 163 20.25 10.85 2.64
C PRO A 163 19.93 9.53 1.92
N ARG A 164 20.07 8.39 2.60
CA ARG A 164 19.80 7.05 2.05
C ARG A 164 18.32 6.70 2.02
N LEU A 165 17.58 7.01 3.08
CA LEU A 165 16.18 6.63 3.23
C LEU A 165 15.22 7.67 2.64
N GLY A 166 15.63 8.94 2.57
CA GLY A 166 14.73 10.07 2.28
C GLY A 166 13.72 10.37 3.38
N CYS A 167 13.77 9.66 4.51
CA CYS A 167 12.84 9.83 5.62
C CYS A 167 13.22 11.03 6.49
N ARG A 168 12.23 11.85 6.83
CA ARG A 168 12.37 12.97 7.78
C ARG A 168 12.08 12.53 9.22
N PHE A 169 12.89 12.98 10.15
CA PHE A 169 12.82 12.65 11.57
C PHE A 169 12.19 13.79 12.38
N GLU A 170 11.24 13.45 13.26
CA GLU A 170 10.60 14.40 14.18
C GLU A 170 10.47 13.78 15.58
N THR A 171 10.65 14.58 16.63
CA THR A 171 10.41 14.17 18.03
C THR A 171 9.47 15.10 18.78
N ALA A 172 8.97 16.16 18.13
CA ALA A 172 8.15 17.21 18.74
C ALA A 172 6.85 16.71 19.40
N LYS A 173 6.32 15.56 18.98
CA LYS A 173 5.10 14.96 19.56
C LYS A 173 5.34 14.04 20.76
N GLY A 174 6.55 14.06 21.32
CA GLY A 174 6.89 13.29 22.53
C GLY A 174 7.37 11.86 22.26
N SER A 175 7.47 11.45 21.00
CA SER A 175 8.13 10.23 20.57
C SER A 175 8.75 10.41 19.19
N LEU A 176 9.74 9.57 18.86
CA LEU A 176 10.29 9.49 17.51
C LEU A 176 9.19 9.15 16.48
N GLU A 177 9.04 10.03 15.50
CA GLU A 177 8.26 9.82 14.28
C GLU A 177 9.16 9.94 13.06
N LEU A 178 8.98 9.03 12.10
CA LEU A 178 9.60 9.12 10.78
C LEU A 178 8.51 9.42 9.75
N TYR A 179 8.82 10.33 8.85
CA TYR A 179 7.98 10.69 7.71
C TYR A 179 8.66 10.22 6.43
N ARG A 180 7.93 9.46 5.63
CA ARG A 180 8.35 8.96 4.32
C ARG A 180 8.59 10.13 3.35
N PRO A 181 9.28 9.90 2.21
CA PRO A 181 9.47 10.92 1.17
C PRO A 181 8.16 11.52 0.63
N ASP A 182 7.06 10.76 0.65
CA ASP A 182 5.71 11.19 0.27
C ASP A 182 5.00 12.06 1.34
N GLY A 183 5.66 12.29 2.48
CA GLY A 183 5.13 13.07 3.60
C GLY A 183 4.20 12.30 4.54
N GLN A 184 3.93 11.01 4.30
CA GLN A 184 3.16 10.17 5.21
C GLN A 184 4.02 9.74 6.39
N ARG A 185 3.44 9.73 7.60
CA ARG A 185 4.11 9.20 8.79
C ARG A 185 4.22 7.68 8.69
N MET A 186 5.34 7.11 9.12
CA MET A 186 5.47 5.68 9.35
C MET A 186 4.51 5.24 10.45
N GLU A 187 3.60 4.34 10.07
CA GLU A 187 2.55 3.79 10.92
C GLU A 187 3.04 2.55 11.65
N THR A 188 2.55 2.33 12.86
CA THR A 188 2.65 1.02 13.51
C THR A 188 1.83 -0.02 12.74
N TYR A 189 2.08 -1.31 12.97
CA TYR A 189 1.27 -2.38 12.38
C TYR A 189 -0.23 -2.26 12.71
N VAL A 190 -0.56 -1.85 13.94
CA VAL A 190 -1.95 -1.68 14.38
C VAL A 190 -2.63 -0.53 13.64
N GLU A 191 -1.94 0.58 13.42
CA GLU A 191 -2.45 1.71 12.66
C GLU A 191 -2.68 1.34 11.19
N THR A 192 -1.69 0.67 10.58
CA THR A 192 -1.79 0.17 9.19
C THR A 192 -2.99 -0.77 9.03
N SER A 193 -3.17 -1.72 9.96
CA SER A 193 -4.29 -2.67 9.94
C SER A 193 -5.65 -1.98 10.08
N LYS A 194 -5.76 -0.99 10.98
CA LYS A 194 -6.99 -0.20 11.15
C LYS A 194 -7.31 0.61 9.89
N ARG A 195 -6.32 1.23 9.26
CA ARG A 195 -6.52 1.99 8.03
C ARG A 195 -6.99 1.09 6.89
N ALA A 196 -6.33 -0.07 6.70
CA ALA A 196 -6.75 -1.05 5.70
C ALA A 196 -8.20 -1.54 5.93
N GLN A 197 -8.59 -1.83 7.17
CA GLN A 197 -9.97 -2.20 7.50
C GLN A 197 -10.98 -1.09 7.18
N GLN A 198 -10.64 0.17 7.46
CA GLN A 198 -11.49 1.31 7.13
C GLN A 198 -11.62 1.52 5.62
N GLU A 199 -10.54 1.34 4.87
CA GLU A 199 -10.54 1.41 3.40
C GLU A 199 -11.42 0.30 2.81
N THR A 200 -11.32 -0.94 3.30
CA THR A 200 -12.19 -2.05 2.88
C THR A 200 -13.66 -1.75 3.15
N GLN A 201 -14.00 -1.28 4.35
CA GLN A 201 -15.39 -0.95 4.71
C GLN A 201 -15.95 0.18 3.83
N ARG A 202 -15.13 1.18 3.48
CA ARG A 202 -15.54 2.26 2.58
C ARG A 202 -15.79 1.73 1.16
N ALA A 203 -14.89 0.90 0.65
CA ALA A 203 -15.04 0.28 -0.67
C ALA A 203 -16.30 -0.60 -0.76
N GLU A 204 -16.60 -1.38 0.29
CA GLU A 204 -17.83 -2.18 0.36
C GLU A 204 -19.09 -1.32 0.37
N GLN A 205 -19.10 -0.22 1.14
CA GLN A 205 -20.23 0.71 1.17
C GLN A 205 -20.44 1.40 -0.18
N GLU A 206 -19.37 1.79 -0.86
CA GLU A 206 -19.43 2.39 -2.18
C GLU A 206 -19.97 1.39 -3.22
N ALA A 207 -19.49 0.15 -3.20
CA ALA A 207 -19.98 -0.92 -4.07
C ALA A 207 -21.48 -1.19 -3.87
N GLN A 208 -21.95 -1.25 -2.61
CA GLN A 208 -23.38 -1.43 -2.32
C GLN A 208 -24.24 -0.27 -2.83
N ARG A 209 -23.74 0.96 -2.74
CA ARG A 209 -24.45 2.14 -3.27
C ARG A 209 -24.53 2.10 -4.78
N ALA A 210 -23.42 1.79 -5.46
CA ALA A 210 -23.38 1.65 -6.90
C ALA A 210 -24.32 0.53 -7.39
N GLU A 211 -24.40 -0.59 -6.67
CA GLU A 211 -25.33 -1.67 -6.99
C GLU A 211 -26.80 -1.23 -6.83
N GLN A 212 -27.14 -0.54 -5.74
CA GLN A 212 -28.50 -0.03 -5.54
C GLN A 212 -28.90 0.99 -6.62
N GLU A 213 -27.97 1.84 -7.02
CA GLU A 213 -28.20 2.81 -8.10
C GLU A 213 -28.39 2.11 -9.45
N ALA A 214 -27.56 1.12 -9.77
CA ALA A 214 -27.70 0.32 -10.99
C ALA A 214 -29.05 -0.43 -11.03
N GLN A 215 -29.48 -1.01 -9.90
CA GLN A 215 -30.79 -1.66 -9.80
C GLN A 215 -31.94 -0.67 -10.01
N ARG A 216 -31.85 0.55 -9.47
CA ARG A 216 -32.86 1.60 -9.69
C ARG A 216 -32.91 2.04 -11.15
N ALA A 217 -31.75 2.29 -11.77
CA ALA A 217 -31.65 2.65 -13.19
C ALA A 217 -32.24 1.55 -14.08
N GLN A 218 -31.98 0.27 -13.76
CA GLN A 218 -32.56 -0.86 -14.49
C GLN A 218 -34.08 -0.92 -14.34
N GLN A 219 -34.62 -0.69 -13.14
CA GLN A 219 -36.07 -0.64 -12.92
C GLN A 219 -36.73 0.52 -13.67
N GLU A 220 -36.10 1.69 -13.68
CA GLU A 220 -36.58 2.86 -14.41
C GLU A 220 -36.57 2.61 -15.93
N ALA A 221 -35.50 2.03 -16.46
CA ALA A 221 -35.41 1.64 -17.87
C ALA A 221 -36.49 0.62 -18.26
N GLN A 222 -36.75 -0.38 -17.40
CA GLN A 222 -37.83 -1.34 -17.62
C GLN A 222 -39.21 -0.68 -17.63
N ARG A 223 -39.46 0.28 -16.73
CA ARG A 223 -40.72 1.03 -16.70
C ARG A 223 -40.90 1.88 -17.95
N ALA A 224 -39.86 2.61 -18.36
CA ALA A 224 -39.87 3.40 -19.58
C ALA A 224 -40.12 2.53 -20.83
N GLN A 225 -39.52 1.34 -20.89
CA GLN A 225 -39.75 0.39 -21.99
C GLN A 225 -41.19 -0.14 -22.00
N GLN A 226 -41.77 -0.45 -20.84
CA GLN A 226 -43.17 -0.89 -20.75
C GLN A 226 -44.14 0.22 -21.15
N GLU A 227 -43.86 1.47 -20.75
CA GLU A 227 -44.67 2.63 -21.12
C GLU A 227 -44.60 2.88 -22.63
N ALA A 228 -43.42 2.81 -23.23
CA ALA A 228 -43.24 2.92 -24.68
C ALA A 228 -44.01 1.83 -25.45
N GLN A 229 -43.95 0.58 -24.99
CA GLN A 229 -44.71 -0.52 -25.59
C GLN A 229 -46.23 -0.31 -25.51
N ARG A 230 -46.73 0.23 -24.39
CA ARG A 230 -48.16 0.54 -24.25
C ARG A 230 -48.58 1.66 -25.19
N ALA A 231 -47.79 2.73 -25.26
CA ALA A 231 -48.05 3.85 -26.18
C ALA A 231 -48.06 3.38 -27.64
N GLU A 232 -47.14 2.48 -28.02
CA GLU A 232 -47.10 1.88 -29.36
C GLU A 232 -48.35 1.04 -29.65
N GLN A 233 -48.78 0.19 -28.70
CA GLN A 233 -50.00 -0.59 -28.87
C GLN A 233 -51.26 0.28 -28.97
N GLU A 234 -51.34 1.35 -28.19
CA GLU A 234 -52.46 2.30 -28.25
C GLU A 234 -52.48 3.04 -29.59
N ALA A 235 -51.33 3.49 -30.08
CA ALA A 235 -51.20 4.10 -31.41
C ALA A 235 -51.63 3.15 -32.52
N GLN A 236 -51.18 1.89 -32.49
CA GLN A 236 -51.58 0.86 -33.45
C GLN A 236 -53.09 0.60 -33.44
N ARG A 237 -53.72 0.56 -32.26
CA ARG A 237 -55.18 0.40 -32.13
C ARG A 237 -55.92 1.61 -32.70
N ALA A 238 -55.47 2.82 -32.38
CA ALA A 238 -56.07 4.04 -32.90
C ALA A 238 -55.96 4.11 -34.43
N GLU A 239 -54.83 3.70 -35.00
CA GLU A 239 -54.64 3.61 -36.45
C GLU A 239 -55.56 2.56 -37.10
N GLN A 240 -55.67 1.37 -36.51
CA GLN A 240 -56.60 0.33 -36.97
C GLN A 240 -58.06 0.79 -36.92
N GLU A 241 -58.48 1.46 -35.85
CA GLU A 241 -59.84 1.98 -35.72
C GLU A 241 -60.12 3.10 -36.74
N ALA A 242 -59.18 4.02 -36.93
CA ALA A 242 -59.28 5.06 -37.96
C ALA A 242 -59.38 4.46 -39.36
N GLN A 243 -58.59 3.42 -39.66
CA GLN A 243 -58.66 2.71 -40.93
C GLN A 243 -60.01 1.98 -41.09
N ALA A 244 -60.50 1.29 -40.07
CA ALA A 244 -61.79 0.62 -40.12
C ALA A 244 -62.97 1.60 -40.33
N ARG A 245 -62.91 2.79 -39.72
CA ARG A 245 -63.88 3.87 -39.97
C ARG A 245 -63.82 4.31 -41.43
N ARG A 246 -62.62 4.53 -42.00
CA ARG A 246 -62.45 4.87 -43.43
C ARG A 246 -62.99 3.78 -44.36
N ASP A 247 -62.67 2.51 -44.10
CA ASP A 247 -63.14 1.38 -44.92
C ASP A 247 -64.67 1.17 -44.87
N ALA A 248 -65.34 1.68 -43.82
CA ALA A 248 -66.80 1.62 -43.68
C ALA A 248 -67.53 2.68 -44.52
N ILE A 249 -66.87 3.79 -44.89
CA ILE A 249 -67.44 4.90 -45.66
C ILE A 249 -68.13 4.41 -46.95
N PRO A 250 -67.46 3.71 -47.89
CA PRO A 250 -68.09 3.29 -49.15
C PRO A 250 -69.25 2.32 -48.93
N ARG A 251 -69.21 1.49 -47.88
CA ARG A 251 -70.30 0.56 -47.55
C ARG A 251 -71.55 1.29 -47.07
N LEU A 252 -71.39 2.30 -46.22
CA LEU A 252 -72.52 3.09 -45.69
C LEU A 252 -73.14 3.97 -46.78
N LEU A 253 -72.32 4.55 -47.67
CA LEU A 253 -72.81 5.29 -48.84
C LEU A 253 -73.59 4.37 -49.79
N ALA A 254 -73.10 3.15 -50.04
CA ALA A 254 -73.81 2.16 -50.86
C ALA A 254 -75.14 1.69 -50.24
N LEU A 255 -75.30 1.79 -48.92
CA LEU A 255 -76.56 1.52 -48.21
C LEU A 255 -77.54 2.71 -48.24
N GLY A 256 -77.18 3.82 -48.89
CA GLY A 256 -78.07 4.96 -49.16
C GLY A 256 -78.03 6.09 -48.12
N LEU A 257 -77.03 6.11 -47.23
CA LEU A 257 -76.81 7.25 -46.34
C LEU A 257 -76.18 8.44 -47.10
N SER A 258 -76.56 9.68 -46.75
CA SER A 258 -75.91 10.87 -47.30
C SER A 258 -74.51 11.08 -46.73
N VAL A 259 -73.69 11.88 -47.42
CA VAL A 259 -72.33 12.24 -46.97
C VAL A 259 -72.36 12.85 -45.56
N GLU A 260 -73.35 13.70 -45.26
CA GLU A 260 -73.53 14.29 -43.94
C GLU A 260 -73.89 13.24 -42.88
N GLN A 261 -74.73 12.26 -43.23
CA GLN A 261 -75.13 11.19 -42.32
C GLN A 261 -73.96 10.24 -42.02
N VAL A 262 -73.12 9.94 -43.01
CA VAL A 262 -71.91 9.10 -42.83
C VAL A 262 -70.85 9.83 -42.01
N ALA A 263 -70.60 11.11 -42.29
CA ALA A 263 -69.70 11.96 -41.51
C ALA A 263 -70.11 12.01 -40.04
N GLN A 264 -71.41 12.21 -39.77
CA GLN A 264 -71.94 12.23 -38.42
C GLN A 264 -71.85 10.86 -37.73
N ALA A 265 -72.16 9.76 -38.44
CA ALA A 265 -72.17 8.41 -37.87
C ALA A 265 -70.78 7.88 -37.51
N LEU A 266 -69.76 8.22 -38.31
CA LEU A 266 -68.38 7.79 -38.09
C LEU A 266 -67.53 8.82 -37.33
N ASN A 267 -68.14 9.95 -36.96
CA ASN A 267 -67.48 11.11 -36.35
C ASN A 267 -66.25 11.58 -37.16
N LEU A 268 -66.44 11.74 -38.47
CA LEU A 268 -65.46 12.21 -39.44
C LEU A 268 -65.89 13.59 -39.96
N SER A 269 -64.94 14.36 -40.49
CA SER A 269 -65.25 15.59 -41.22
C SER A 269 -65.87 15.28 -42.59
N LEU A 270 -66.67 16.22 -43.13
CA LEU A 270 -67.22 16.11 -44.49
C LEU A 270 -66.12 16.00 -45.55
N GLU A 271 -64.96 16.61 -45.31
CA GLU A 271 -63.81 16.58 -46.21
C GLU A 271 -63.20 15.17 -46.27
N GLU A 272 -63.06 14.49 -45.13
CA GLU A 272 -62.55 13.10 -45.04
C GLU A 272 -63.48 12.08 -45.72
N VAL A 273 -64.79 12.28 -45.62
CA VAL A 273 -65.78 11.41 -46.29
C VAL A 273 -65.76 11.62 -47.80
N ASN A 274 -65.62 12.86 -48.26
CA ASN A 274 -65.55 13.18 -49.70
C ASN A 274 -64.23 12.76 -50.36
N GLN A 275 -63.10 12.78 -49.63
CA GLN A 275 -61.80 12.32 -50.13
C GLN A 275 -61.69 10.80 -50.25
N SER A 276 -62.59 10.05 -49.60
CA SER A 276 -62.63 8.58 -49.61
C SER A 276 -63.58 7.99 -50.67
N HIS A 277 -64.15 8.85 -51.53
CA HIS A 277 -65.19 8.54 -52.52
C HIS A 277 -64.62 8.33 -53.94
#